data_AF-A0A925Q6G9-F1
#
_entry.id   AF-A0A925Q6G9-F1
#
_cell.length_a   1.000
_cell.length_b   1.000
_cell.length_c   1.000
_cell.angle_alpha   90.00
_cell.angle_beta   90.00
_cell.angle_gamma   90.00
#
_symmetry.space_group_name_H-M   'P 1'
#
loop_
_entity.id
_entity.type
_entity.pdbx_description
1 polymer ?
#
loop_
_entity_poly.entity_id
_entity_poly.type
_entity_poly.pdbx_seq_one_letter_code
_entity_poly.pdbx_strand_id
1 'polypeptide(L)'
;MKGFSESNWQSICPVEDLVDGAGVCALVAGRQIAVFYVDGQTYALDNFDPGSRANVLSRGMTGDLQNERVVASPIYKQHYVLANGRCLEDPTFSVTSYATRVVDGMVQIETPRVARRIRLVIAGNGMAGMRTVEELLKLGVADRFSITVFGAEPRGNYNRILLSPVLSGEQQADDIMLHRPSWYTKRGITLHSGDPIVEIDRKKRMVRSKNGAVAPYDRLLIATGSDPIVLPLPGKELGGVVTFRDLDDVNRMLEAGGAGKRAVVIGGGLLGLEAAHGLNLRGMHVTVVHLMDTLMERQLDAPAGALLKAALEKRGIDFRMSAKTEALLGEGSVNAVRFVGGETIPADLVVMAVGVRPNIELARRSGIACDRGILVDDTLQTYDPSIYAVGEC
;
A
#
# COMPACT_ATOMS: atom_id res chain seq x y z
N MET A 1 7.95 27.17 -31.01
CA MET A 1 8.03 28.30 -30.05
C MET A 1 6.66 28.53 -29.43
N LYS A 2 6.48 28.10 -28.18
CA LYS A 2 5.47 28.60 -27.23
C LYS A 2 6.24 28.76 -25.92
N GLY A 3 6.17 29.96 -25.36
CA GLY A 3 7.13 30.51 -24.41
C GLY A 3 7.35 29.65 -23.15
N PHE A 4 8.62 29.36 -22.89
CA PHE A 4 9.13 29.13 -21.55
C PHE A 4 9.46 30.50 -20.95
N SER A 5 8.72 30.98 -19.96
CA SER A 5 9.03 32.14 -19.08
C SER A 5 7.84 32.29 -18.13
N GLU A 6 7.92 32.24 -16.80
CA GLU A 6 8.83 32.89 -15.85
C GLU A 6 9.22 31.90 -14.71
N SER A 7 10.51 31.57 -14.56
CA SER A 7 11.43 32.05 -13.51
C SER A 7 11.27 31.35 -12.13
N ASN A 8 12.15 30.40 -11.78
CA ASN A 8 12.26 29.74 -10.45
C ASN A 8 12.82 30.68 -9.36
N TRP A 9 12.75 31.99 -9.58
CA TRP A 9 13.28 33.02 -8.70
C TRP A 9 12.25 33.39 -7.64
N GLN A 10 12.66 33.36 -6.37
CA GLN A 10 11.81 33.75 -5.25
C GLN A 10 12.44 34.94 -4.52
N SER A 11 11.66 36.00 -4.31
CA SER A 11 12.05 37.13 -3.45
C SER A 11 12.10 36.67 -2.00
N ILE A 12 13.21 36.98 -1.32
CA ILE A 12 13.48 36.50 0.04
C ILE A 12 13.45 37.64 1.06
N CYS A 13 14.17 38.74 0.80
CA CYS A 13 14.22 39.91 1.65
C CYS A 13 14.62 41.15 0.84
N PRO A 14 14.31 42.36 1.32
CA PRO A 14 14.95 43.59 0.86
C PRO A 14 16.48 43.49 0.98
N VAL A 15 17.22 44.08 0.04
CA VAL A 15 18.69 44.13 0.11
C VAL A 15 19.19 45.00 1.26
N GLU A 16 18.40 46.00 1.65
CA GLU A 16 18.68 46.90 2.79
C GLU A 16 18.62 46.21 4.16
N ASP A 17 17.97 45.04 4.24
CA ASP A 17 17.98 44.20 5.45
C ASP A 17 19.26 43.38 5.59
N LEU A 18 20.11 43.35 4.55
CA LEU A 18 21.39 42.65 4.58
C LEU A 18 22.52 43.61 5.00
N VAL A 19 23.25 43.21 6.04
CA VAL A 19 24.45 43.91 6.50
C VAL A 19 25.67 43.29 5.82
N ASP A 20 26.53 44.14 5.26
CA ASP A 20 27.76 43.71 4.61
C ASP A 20 28.63 42.87 5.57
N GLY A 21 29.04 41.69 5.10
CA GLY A 21 29.84 40.74 5.85
C GLY A 21 29.07 39.86 6.86
N ALA A 22 27.74 40.02 6.95
CA ALA A 22 26.88 39.24 7.84
C ALA A 22 25.87 38.38 7.07
N GLY A 23 25.49 37.25 7.68
CA GLY A 23 24.46 36.37 7.16
C GLY A 23 23.08 36.63 7.77
N VAL A 24 22.04 36.41 6.98
CA VAL A 24 20.63 36.39 7.41
C VAL A 24 20.03 35.03 7.04
N CYS A 25 19.17 34.49 7.89
CA CYS A 25 18.45 33.25 7.59
C CYS A 25 17.06 33.57 7.02
N ALA A 26 16.75 33.02 5.85
CA ALA A 26 15.43 33.06 5.24
C ALA A 26 14.83 31.65 5.14
N LEU A 27 13.51 31.53 5.31
CA LEU A 27 12.79 30.27 5.09
C LEU A 27 12.18 30.28 3.69
N VAL A 28 12.66 29.40 2.82
CA VAL A 28 12.25 29.33 1.41
C VAL A 28 11.77 27.91 1.10
N ALA A 29 10.49 27.76 0.76
CA ALA A 29 9.85 26.47 0.47
C ALA A 29 10.13 25.36 1.53
N GLY A 30 10.18 25.74 2.81
CA GLY A 30 10.45 24.83 3.92
C GLY A 30 11.94 24.52 4.18
N ARG A 31 12.87 25.16 3.47
CA ARG A 31 14.32 25.06 3.68
C ARG A 31 14.86 26.35 4.29
N GLN A 32 15.81 26.26 5.21
CA GLN A 32 16.53 27.42 5.75
C GLN A 32 17.71 27.75 4.85
N ILE A 33 17.72 28.97 4.33
CA ILE A 33 18.75 29.47 3.43
C ILE A 33 19.51 30.58 4.15
N ALA A 34 20.84 30.47 4.19
CA ALA A 34 21.74 31.51 4.66
C ALA A 34 22.06 32.45 3.50
N VAL A 35 21.71 33.72 3.66
CA VAL A 35 21.87 34.77 2.64
C VAL A 35 22.92 35.75 3.14
N PHE A 36 23.89 36.06 2.29
CA PHE A 36 25.00 36.94 2.61
C PHE A 36 25.07 38.08 1.61
N TYR A 37 25.51 39.25 2.08
CA TYR A 37 25.88 40.38 1.25
C TYR A 37 27.34 40.70 1.52
N VAL A 38 28.19 40.63 0.50
CA VAL A 38 29.63 40.85 0.62
C VAL A 38 30.10 41.66 -0.59
N ASP A 39 30.66 42.84 -0.35
CA ASP A 39 31.25 43.73 -1.37
C ASP A 39 30.29 44.02 -2.54
N GLY A 40 29.03 44.29 -2.22
CA GLY A 40 28.02 44.63 -3.23
C GLY A 40 27.41 43.42 -3.95
N GLN A 41 27.75 42.19 -3.56
CA GLN A 41 27.23 40.97 -4.16
C GLN A 41 26.46 40.12 -3.15
N THR A 42 25.36 39.54 -3.60
CA THR A 42 24.54 38.61 -2.81
C THR A 42 24.98 37.18 -3.02
N TYR A 43 24.99 36.38 -1.95
CA TYR A 43 25.27 34.95 -1.98
C TYR A 43 24.22 34.21 -1.16
N ALA A 44 23.91 32.98 -1.53
CA ALA A 44 22.95 32.16 -0.80
C ALA A 44 23.43 30.71 -0.73
N LEU A 45 23.44 30.15 0.48
CA LEU A 45 23.82 28.77 0.77
C LEU A 45 22.71 28.09 1.60
N ASP A 46 22.67 26.76 1.63
CA ASP A 46 21.90 26.06 2.66
C ASP A 46 22.39 26.52 4.04
N ASN A 47 21.47 26.80 4.98
CA ASN A 47 21.86 27.22 6.32
C ASN A 47 22.51 26.08 7.14
N PHE A 48 22.41 24.85 6.66
CA PHE A 48 22.92 23.64 7.31
C PHE A 48 24.43 23.50 7.11
N ASP A 49 25.18 23.47 8.21
CA ASP A 49 26.61 23.12 8.23
C ASP A 49 26.77 21.60 8.38
N PRO A 50 27.30 20.88 7.37
CA PRO A 50 27.47 19.43 7.43
C PRO A 50 28.47 18.97 8.49
N GLY A 51 29.47 19.79 8.84
CA GLY A 51 30.45 19.45 9.87
C GLY A 51 29.85 19.44 11.27
N SER A 52 29.07 20.48 11.62
CA SER A 52 28.38 20.56 12.92
C SER A 52 27.00 19.93 12.97
N ARG A 53 26.46 19.55 11.80
CA ARG A 53 25.10 19.01 11.64
C ARG A 53 24.01 19.94 12.20
N ALA A 54 24.21 21.25 12.07
CA ALA A 54 23.30 22.26 12.59
C ALA A 54 23.01 23.36 11.56
N ASN A 55 21.84 24.00 11.66
CA ASN A 55 21.45 25.13 10.81
C ASN A 55 22.02 26.44 11.35
N VAL A 56 23.29 26.71 11.05
CA VAL A 56 24.08 27.78 11.69
C VAL A 56 24.86 28.68 10.72
N LEU A 57 24.94 28.37 9.43
CA LEU A 57 25.83 29.10 8.51
C LEU A 57 25.46 30.58 8.36
N SER A 58 24.19 30.95 8.49
CA SER A 58 23.75 32.35 8.47
C SER A 58 24.34 33.18 9.61
N ARG A 59 24.89 32.55 10.66
CA ARG A 59 25.58 33.22 11.78
C ARG A 59 27.10 33.23 11.60
N GLY A 60 27.59 32.70 10.49
CA GLY A 60 29.02 32.65 10.16
C GLY A 60 29.55 34.02 9.78
N MET A 61 30.85 34.22 9.99
CA MET A 61 31.55 35.40 9.52
C MET A 61 32.04 35.16 8.11
N THR A 62 31.82 36.11 7.21
CA THR A 62 32.38 36.03 5.86
C THR A 62 33.80 36.58 5.83
N GLY A 63 34.60 36.13 4.87
CA GLY A 63 35.95 36.64 4.66
C GLY A 63 36.54 36.18 3.33
N ASP A 64 37.80 36.51 3.13
CA ASP A 64 38.60 36.03 2.00
C ASP A 64 39.63 35.02 2.46
N LEU A 65 39.64 33.86 1.83
CA LEU A 65 40.68 32.86 2.04
C LEU A 65 41.08 32.28 0.69
N GLN A 66 42.39 32.23 0.40
CA GLN A 66 42.91 31.69 -0.86
C GLN A 66 42.31 32.33 -2.13
N ASN A 67 42.01 33.64 -2.08
CA ASN A 67 41.30 34.39 -3.14
C ASN A 67 39.86 33.92 -3.41
N GLU A 68 39.25 33.18 -2.49
CA GLU A 68 37.83 32.81 -2.53
C GLU A 68 37.08 33.48 -1.37
N ARG A 69 35.89 34.01 -1.69
CA ARG A 69 34.94 34.51 -0.70
C ARG A 69 34.34 33.34 0.05
N VAL A 70 34.44 33.34 1.38
CA VAL A 70 34.00 32.23 2.22
C VAL A 70 33.11 32.70 3.36
N VAL A 71 32.33 31.77 3.91
CA VAL A 71 31.74 31.88 5.26
C VAL A 71 32.38 30.84 6.17
N ALA A 72 32.84 31.28 7.34
CA ALA A 72 33.34 30.40 8.38
C ALA A 72 32.16 29.86 9.22
N SER A 73 32.04 28.53 9.33
CA SER A 73 31.09 27.89 10.24
C SER A 73 31.29 28.45 11.66
N PRO A 74 30.22 28.90 12.36
CA PRO A 74 30.34 29.41 13.72
C PRO A 74 30.91 28.39 14.71
N ILE A 75 30.68 27.10 14.45
CA ILE A 75 30.92 26.01 15.39
C ILE A 75 32.36 25.50 15.25
N TYR A 76 32.71 24.97 14.08
CA TYR A 76 34.01 24.30 13.86
C TYR A 76 34.96 25.08 12.95
N LYS A 77 34.59 26.30 12.55
CA LYS A 77 35.44 27.22 11.75
C LYS A 77 35.90 26.67 10.39
N GLN A 78 35.22 25.64 9.87
CA GLN A 78 35.37 25.23 8.47
C GLN A 78 34.85 26.33 7.54
N HIS A 79 35.55 26.55 6.44
CA HIS A 79 35.25 27.64 5.52
C HIS A 79 34.56 27.10 4.26
N TYR A 80 33.35 27.58 4.00
CA TYR A 80 32.59 27.24 2.81
C TYR A 80 32.62 28.39 1.82
N VAL A 81 33.03 28.12 0.58
CA VAL A 81 33.08 29.11 -0.50
C VAL A 81 31.67 29.61 -0.82
N LEU A 82 31.43 30.91 -0.73
CA LEU A 82 30.10 31.51 -0.92
C LEU A 82 29.54 31.27 -2.33
N ALA A 83 30.40 31.23 -3.35
CA ALA A 83 30.01 31.10 -4.74
C ALA A 83 29.55 29.68 -5.14
N ASN A 84 30.04 28.63 -4.46
CA ASN A 84 29.80 27.24 -4.89
C ASN A 84 29.54 26.26 -3.74
N GLY A 85 29.72 26.67 -2.48
CA GLY A 85 29.45 25.91 -1.27
C GLY A 85 30.50 24.83 -0.93
N ARG A 86 31.63 24.75 -1.65
CA ARG A 86 32.71 23.81 -1.35
C ARG A 86 33.40 24.19 -0.04
N CYS A 87 33.69 23.20 0.81
CA CYS A 87 34.55 23.39 1.99
C CYS A 87 36.03 23.44 1.58
N LEU A 88 36.80 24.37 2.14
CA LEU A 88 38.22 24.53 1.84
C LEU A 88 39.09 23.49 2.54
N GLU A 89 38.75 23.11 3.76
CA GLU A 89 39.55 22.20 4.59
C GLU A 89 39.25 20.73 4.32
N ASP A 90 38.02 20.39 3.96
CA ASP A 90 37.58 19.01 3.77
C ASP A 90 36.73 18.87 2.50
N PRO A 91 37.26 18.27 1.42
CA PRO A 91 36.53 18.13 0.16
C PRO A 91 35.31 17.20 0.25
N THR A 92 35.13 16.45 1.35
CA THR A 92 33.93 15.64 1.58
C THR A 92 32.75 16.47 2.09
N PHE A 93 32.99 17.69 2.57
CA PHE A 93 31.94 18.63 2.98
C PHE A 93 31.63 19.66 1.88
N SER A 94 30.34 19.84 1.64
CA SER A 94 29.83 20.91 0.78
C SER A 94 28.41 21.29 1.20
N VAL A 95 28.01 22.50 0.85
CA VAL A 95 26.65 23.01 1.02
C VAL A 95 26.08 23.43 -0.32
N THR A 96 24.77 23.31 -0.48
CA THR A 96 24.11 23.77 -1.71
C THR A 96 24.27 25.27 -1.82
N SER A 97 24.77 25.76 -2.96
CA SER A 97 24.76 27.18 -3.32
C SER A 97 23.58 27.48 -4.25
N TYR A 98 23.01 28.67 -4.11
CA TYR A 98 21.86 29.14 -4.87
C TYR A 98 22.25 30.38 -5.65
N ALA A 99 21.85 30.46 -6.92
CA ALA A 99 22.05 31.68 -7.70
C ALA A 99 21.23 32.82 -7.08
N THR A 100 21.80 34.01 -7.03
CA THR A 100 21.14 35.19 -6.45
C THR A 100 21.08 36.32 -7.47
N ARG A 101 20.12 37.22 -7.30
CA ARG A 101 20.04 38.50 -8.02
C ARG A 101 19.30 39.52 -7.18
N VAL A 102 19.53 40.80 -7.43
CA VAL A 102 18.73 41.89 -6.85
C VAL A 102 17.85 42.48 -7.94
N VAL A 103 16.54 42.49 -7.72
CA VAL A 103 15.54 43.05 -8.64
C VAL A 103 14.62 43.95 -7.82
N ASP A 104 14.49 45.21 -8.21
CA ASP A 104 13.66 46.22 -7.52
C ASP A 104 13.93 46.32 -6.00
N GLY A 105 15.21 46.27 -5.61
CA GLY A 105 15.64 46.33 -4.21
C GLY A 105 15.41 45.04 -3.42
N MET A 106 14.86 44.00 -4.04
CA MET A 106 14.62 42.70 -3.41
C MET A 106 15.69 41.69 -3.83
N VAL A 107 16.28 41.01 -2.87
CA VAL A 107 17.11 39.84 -3.13
C VAL A 107 16.19 38.70 -3.56
N GLN A 108 16.53 38.09 -4.68
CA GLN A 108 15.88 36.89 -5.20
C GLN A 108 16.89 35.77 -5.28
N ILE A 109 16.45 34.55 -4.96
CA ILE A 109 17.25 33.34 -5.15
C ILE A 109 16.59 32.43 -6.18
N GLU A 110 17.40 31.77 -7.00
CA GLU A 110 16.94 30.69 -7.86
C GLU A 110 16.83 29.42 -7.02
N THR A 111 15.59 29.02 -6.73
CA THR A 111 15.35 27.75 -6.05
C THR A 111 15.47 26.61 -7.06
N PRO A 112 16.19 25.52 -6.75
CA PRO A 112 16.06 24.28 -7.50
C PRO A 112 14.59 23.92 -7.48
N ARG A 113 14.00 23.60 -8.64
CA ARG A 113 12.65 23.02 -8.68
C ARG A 113 12.61 21.91 -7.64
N VAL A 114 11.72 22.04 -6.64
CA VAL A 114 11.43 20.94 -5.72
C VAL A 114 11.25 19.71 -6.59
N ALA A 115 12.14 18.72 -6.45
CA ALA A 115 12.09 17.54 -7.28
C ALA A 115 10.66 17.01 -7.20
N ARG A 116 9.96 17.02 -8.34
CA ARG A 116 8.55 16.65 -8.39
C ARG A 116 8.41 15.30 -7.70
N ARG A 117 7.59 15.21 -6.65
CA ARG A 117 7.31 13.94 -5.99
C ARG A 117 6.82 12.94 -7.02
N ILE A 118 7.38 11.73 -7.00
CA ILE A 118 7.00 10.63 -7.89
C ILE A 118 5.57 10.24 -7.53
N ARG A 119 4.64 10.31 -8.49
CA ARG A 119 3.27 9.86 -8.26
C ARG A 119 3.26 8.33 -8.21
N LEU A 120 3.04 7.78 -7.02
CA LEU A 120 2.89 6.36 -6.78
C LEU A 120 1.40 6.05 -6.61
N VAL A 121 0.84 5.31 -7.56
CA VAL A 121 -0.52 4.80 -7.46
C VAL A 121 -0.48 3.33 -7.06
N ILE A 122 -1.33 2.94 -6.11
CA ILE A 122 -1.44 1.55 -5.63
C ILE A 122 -2.86 1.07 -5.91
N ALA A 123 -2.96 0.01 -6.73
CA ALA A 123 -4.20 -0.69 -7.02
C ALA A 123 -4.37 -1.86 -6.05
N GLY A 124 -5.02 -1.62 -4.92
CA GLY A 124 -5.25 -2.61 -3.86
C GLY A 124 -4.81 -2.10 -2.49
N ASN A 125 -5.78 -1.91 -1.59
CA ASN A 125 -5.55 -1.52 -0.20
C ASN A 125 -5.38 -2.73 0.74
N GLY A 126 -4.86 -3.84 0.23
CA GLY A 126 -4.62 -5.06 1.01
C GLY A 126 -3.29 -5.04 1.77
N MET A 127 -3.00 -6.12 2.52
CA MET A 127 -1.77 -6.24 3.31
C MET A 127 -0.50 -6.09 2.47
N ALA A 128 -0.43 -6.67 1.27
CA ALA A 128 0.76 -6.60 0.42
C ALA A 128 1.06 -5.17 -0.07
N GLY A 129 0.06 -4.48 -0.64
CA GLY A 129 0.21 -3.10 -1.11
C GLY A 129 0.53 -2.12 0.02
N MET A 130 -0.14 -2.29 1.17
CA MET A 130 0.13 -1.44 2.34
C MET A 130 1.47 -1.75 3.00
N ARG A 131 1.95 -3.00 2.94
CA ARG A 131 3.30 -3.33 3.38
C ARG A 131 4.36 -2.59 2.58
N THR A 132 4.17 -2.43 1.27
CA THR A 132 5.07 -1.60 0.45
C THR A 132 5.11 -0.15 0.94
N VAL A 133 3.96 0.44 1.27
CA VAL A 133 3.89 1.81 1.81
C VAL A 133 4.59 1.92 3.18
N GLU A 134 4.37 0.95 4.06
CA GLU A 134 5.05 0.86 5.36
C GLU A 134 6.57 0.81 5.22
N GLU A 135 7.10 0.01 4.30
CA GLU A 135 8.54 -0.08 4.07
C GLU A 135 9.10 1.23 3.49
N LEU A 136 8.37 1.91 2.59
CA LEU A 136 8.78 3.24 2.09
C LEU A 136 8.86 4.28 3.22
N LEU A 137 7.92 4.22 4.17
CA LEU A 137 7.93 5.07 5.36
C LEU A 137 9.11 4.73 6.28
N LYS A 138 9.33 3.44 6.55
CA LYS A 138 10.41 2.96 7.41
C LYS A 138 11.80 3.31 6.87
N LEU A 139 11.99 3.25 5.55
CA LEU A 139 13.22 3.63 4.88
C LEU A 139 13.46 5.15 4.83
N GLY A 140 12.49 5.97 5.26
CA GLY A 140 12.59 7.43 5.24
C GLY A 140 12.56 8.03 3.84
N VAL A 141 12.01 7.32 2.85
CA VAL A 141 11.98 7.76 1.44
C VAL A 141 10.57 8.12 0.97
N ALA A 142 9.54 7.98 1.82
CA ALA A 142 8.15 8.27 1.47
C ALA A 142 7.93 9.72 0.99
N ASP A 143 8.69 10.70 1.49
CA ASP A 143 8.58 12.11 1.08
C ASP A 143 8.97 12.35 -0.39
N ARG A 144 9.62 11.37 -1.04
CA ARG A 144 9.89 11.39 -2.49
C ARG A 144 8.64 11.08 -3.32
N PHE A 145 7.57 10.59 -2.71
CA PHE A 145 6.37 10.11 -3.38
C PHE A 145 5.13 10.95 -3.04
N SER A 146 4.24 11.06 -4.02
CA SER A 146 2.84 11.42 -3.82
C SER A 146 2.03 10.13 -3.96
N ILE A 147 1.54 9.58 -2.85
CA ILE A 147 0.96 8.24 -2.79
C ILE A 147 -0.56 8.33 -2.86
N THR A 148 -1.15 7.60 -3.82
CA THR A 148 -2.60 7.42 -3.94
C THR A 148 -2.92 5.93 -3.92
N VAL A 149 -3.82 5.50 -3.04
CA VAL A 149 -4.23 4.11 -2.87
C VAL A 149 -5.70 3.97 -3.26
N PHE A 150 -6.01 2.99 -4.10
CA PHE A 150 -7.37 2.60 -4.46
C PHE A 150 -7.68 1.23 -3.86
N GLY A 151 -8.82 1.10 -3.18
CA GLY A 151 -9.27 -0.14 -2.55
C GLY A 151 -10.70 -0.48 -2.96
N ALA A 152 -10.96 -1.76 -3.23
CA ALA A 152 -12.30 -2.23 -3.56
C ALA A 152 -13.26 -2.19 -2.35
N GLU A 153 -12.72 -2.43 -1.14
CA GLU A 153 -13.50 -2.44 0.10
C GLU A 153 -13.68 -1.01 0.65
N PRO A 154 -14.85 -0.66 1.21
CA PRO A 154 -15.16 0.69 1.69
C PRO A 154 -14.58 0.98 3.08
N ARG A 155 -13.33 0.58 3.33
CA ARG A 155 -12.67 0.64 4.64
C ARG A 155 -11.16 0.80 4.52
N GLY A 156 -10.50 1.05 5.66
CA GLY A 156 -9.04 0.96 5.78
C GLY A 156 -8.54 -0.48 5.59
N ASN A 157 -7.23 -0.70 5.65
CA ASN A 157 -6.70 -2.06 5.55
C ASN A 157 -6.69 -2.78 6.90
N TYR A 158 -6.73 -4.10 6.86
CA TYR A 158 -6.78 -4.97 8.03
C TYR A 158 -6.01 -6.26 7.78
N ASN A 159 -5.73 -6.98 8.87
CA ASN A 159 -5.03 -8.26 8.80
C ASN A 159 -6.02 -9.37 8.42
N ARG A 160 -6.02 -9.74 7.13
CA ARG A 160 -6.93 -10.76 6.59
C ARG A 160 -6.71 -12.16 7.18
N ILE A 161 -5.52 -12.44 7.73
CA ILE A 161 -5.24 -13.72 8.41
C ILE A 161 -6.11 -13.87 9.67
N LEU A 162 -6.54 -12.75 10.26
CA LEU A 162 -7.34 -12.75 11.48
C LEU A 162 -8.86 -12.77 11.23
N LEU A 163 -9.31 -13.01 10.00
CA LEU A 163 -10.75 -13.19 9.74
C LEU A 163 -11.34 -14.39 10.48
N SER A 164 -10.56 -15.45 10.68
CA SER A 164 -11.00 -16.67 11.37
C SER A 164 -11.31 -16.43 12.85
N PRO A 165 -10.45 -15.74 13.64
CA PRO A 165 -10.80 -15.24 14.97
C PRO A 165 -12.03 -14.31 15.03
N VAL A 166 -12.25 -13.49 13.99
CA VAL A 166 -13.47 -12.65 13.94
C VAL A 166 -14.71 -13.52 13.73
N LEU A 167 -14.64 -14.49 12.84
CA LEU A 167 -15.71 -15.45 12.60
C LEU A 167 -16.02 -16.27 13.86
N SER A 168 -15.01 -16.77 14.59
CA SER A 168 -15.21 -17.50 15.84
C SER A 168 -15.76 -16.62 16.98
N GLY A 169 -15.55 -15.30 16.89
CA GLY A 169 -15.98 -14.34 17.92
C GLY A 169 -14.91 -14.06 18.98
N GLU A 170 -13.69 -14.57 18.78
CA GLU A 170 -12.52 -14.30 19.63
C GLU A 170 -12.00 -12.87 19.46
N GLN A 171 -12.24 -12.26 18.28
CA GLN A 171 -11.87 -10.88 17.98
C GLN A 171 -13.03 -10.13 17.34
N GLN A 172 -13.03 -8.81 17.49
CA GLN A 172 -13.91 -7.92 16.75
C GLN A 172 -13.25 -7.46 15.46
N ALA A 173 -14.04 -7.06 14.47
CA ALA A 173 -13.51 -6.54 13.20
C ALA A 173 -12.59 -5.33 13.38
N ASP A 174 -12.83 -4.52 14.42
CA ASP A 174 -12.01 -3.34 14.73
C ASP A 174 -10.62 -3.72 15.29
N ASP A 175 -10.49 -4.89 15.92
CA ASP A 175 -9.23 -5.38 16.52
C ASP A 175 -8.20 -5.77 15.45
N ILE A 176 -8.67 -6.13 14.25
CA ILE A 176 -7.81 -6.60 13.15
C ILE A 176 -7.44 -5.48 12.17
N MET A 177 -7.92 -4.26 12.39
CA MET A 177 -7.61 -3.10 11.56
C MET A 177 -6.13 -2.72 11.71
N LEU A 178 -5.41 -2.69 10.58
CA LEU A 178 -4.00 -2.29 10.54
C LEU A 178 -3.90 -0.76 10.46
N HIS A 179 -4.55 -0.17 9.45
CA HIS A 179 -4.62 1.28 9.28
C HIS A 179 -6.06 1.73 9.10
N ARG A 180 -6.53 2.56 10.04
CA ARG A 180 -7.81 3.27 9.92
C ARG A 180 -7.68 4.42 8.91
N PRO A 181 -8.77 4.92 8.30
CA PRO A 181 -8.71 6.04 7.34
C PRO A 181 -7.89 7.25 7.80
N SER A 182 -7.93 7.58 9.10
CA SER A 182 -7.16 8.69 9.69
C SER A 182 -5.63 8.51 9.59
N TRP A 183 -5.13 7.27 9.52
CA TRP A 183 -3.71 6.97 9.37
C TRP A 183 -3.17 7.47 8.02
N TYR A 184 -3.96 7.33 6.96
CA TYR A 184 -3.63 7.76 5.60
C TYR A 184 -3.57 9.29 5.53
N THR A 185 -4.62 9.97 6.01
CA THR A 185 -4.71 11.44 6.02
C THR A 185 -3.56 12.07 6.80
N LYS A 186 -3.22 11.53 7.98
CA LYS A 186 -2.09 12.02 8.81
C LYS A 186 -0.73 11.92 8.11
N ARG A 187 -0.61 11.10 7.07
CA ARG A 187 0.63 10.87 6.31
C ARG A 187 0.59 11.46 4.89
N GLY A 188 -0.46 12.22 4.57
CA GLY A 188 -0.64 12.79 3.24
C GLY A 188 -0.82 11.74 2.14
N ILE A 189 -1.35 10.55 2.50
CA ILE A 189 -1.69 9.50 1.54
C ILE A 189 -3.16 9.66 1.17
N THR A 190 -3.45 9.75 -0.12
CA THR A 190 -4.82 9.80 -0.62
C THR A 190 -5.39 8.39 -0.72
N LEU A 191 -6.47 8.10 0.00
CA LEU A 191 -7.18 6.81 -0.07
C LEU A 191 -8.53 6.97 -0.77
N HIS A 192 -8.73 6.20 -1.83
CA HIS A 192 -10.02 5.98 -2.49
C HIS A 192 -10.54 4.60 -2.05
N SER A 193 -11.28 4.55 -0.95
CA SER A 193 -11.93 3.33 -0.44
C SER A 193 -13.27 3.06 -1.11
N GLY A 194 -13.60 1.79 -1.37
CA GLY A 194 -14.83 1.42 -2.06
C GLY A 194 -14.82 1.76 -3.56
N ASP A 195 -13.66 2.09 -4.11
CA ASP A 195 -13.51 2.61 -5.47
C ASP A 195 -12.29 1.98 -6.15
N PRO A 196 -12.41 0.71 -6.61
CA PRO A 196 -11.29 0.01 -7.22
C PRO A 196 -10.92 0.60 -8.58
N ILE A 197 -9.64 0.45 -8.96
CA ILE A 197 -9.20 0.76 -10.32
C ILE A 197 -9.80 -0.26 -11.30
N VAL A 198 -10.39 0.22 -12.39
CA VAL A 198 -11.03 -0.61 -13.42
C VAL A 198 -10.31 -0.55 -14.77
N GLU A 199 -9.44 0.45 -14.98
CA GLU A 199 -8.71 0.66 -16.23
C GLU A 199 -7.32 1.25 -15.97
N ILE A 200 -6.31 0.80 -16.73
CA ILE A 200 -4.97 1.39 -16.79
C ILE A 200 -4.67 1.79 -18.23
N ASP A 201 -4.54 3.11 -18.48
CA ASP A 201 -3.99 3.64 -19.73
C ASP A 201 -2.47 3.78 -19.57
N ARG A 202 -1.72 2.80 -20.07
CA ARG A 202 -0.25 2.77 -19.99
C ARG A 202 0.42 3.84 -20.85
N LYS A 203 -0.17 4.18 -22.00
CA LYS A 203 0.39 5.19 -22.90
C LYS A 203 0.33 6.57 -22.26
N LYS A 204 -0.78 6.88 -21.59
CA LYS A 204 -0.95 8.15 -20.87
C LYS A 204 -0.47 8.10 -19.42
N ARG A 205 -0.11 6.92 -18.91
CA ARG A 205 0.23 6.63 -17.51
C ARG A 205 -0.83 7.16 -16.54
N MET A 206 -2.06 6.70 -16.74
CA MET A 206 -3.19 7.04 -15.88
C MET A 206 -4.00 5.80 -15.53
N VAL A 207 -4.64 5.84 -14.37
CA VAL A 207 -5.65 4.86 -13.97
C VAL A 207 -7.01 5.54 -13.88
N ARG A 208 -8.07 4.76 -14.07
CA ARG A 208 -9.46 5.17 -13.81
C ARG A 208 -10.11 4.23 -12.82
N SER A 209 -10.77 4.79 -11.82
CA SER A 209 -11.54 4.05 -10.82
C SER A 209 -12.97 3.78 -11.28
N LYS A 210 -13.65 2.86 -10.58
CA LYS A 210 -15.05 2.50 -10.85
C LYS A 210 -15.98 3.72 -10.76
N ASN A 211 -15.74 4.62 -9.82
CA ASN A 211 -16.55 5.83 -9.60
C ASN A 211 -16.08 7.01 -10.47
N GLY A 212 -15.13 6.79 -11.38
CA GLY A 212 -14.72 7.77 -12.39
C GLY A 212 -13.55 8.66 -11.98
N ALA A 213 -12.93 8.46 -10.81
CA ALA A 213 -11.72 9.18 -10.45
C ALA A 213 -10.58 8.79 -11.40
N VAL A 214 -9.80 9.79 -11.85
CA VAL A 214 -8.65 9.59 -12.74
C VAL A 214 -7.40 10.03 -12.00
N ALA A 215 -6.42 9.14 -11.88
CA ALA A 215 -5.16 9.41 -11.22
C ALA A 215 -3.99 9.12 -12.18
N PRO A 216 -3.16 10.12 -12.49
CA PRO A 216 -1.95 9.90 -13.28
C PRO A 216 -0.82 9.37 -12.38
N TYR A 217 0.04 8.52 -12.93
CA TYR A 217 1.13 7.88 -12.19
C TYR A 217 2.48 8.04 -12.88
N ASP A 218 3.54 8.04 -12.06
CA ASP A 218 4.92 7.82 -12.50
C ASP A 218 5.36 6.39 -12.16
N ARG A 219 4.77 5.80 -11.11
CA ARG A 219 4.88 4.40 -10.71
C ARG A 219 3.50 3.85 -10.33
N LEU A 220 3.18 2.65 -10.80
CA LEU A 220 1.96 1.93 -10.47
C LEU A 220 2.33 0.61 -9.80
N LEU A 221 1.73 0.32 -8.66
CA LEU A 221 1.81 -0.97 -7.98
C LEU A 221 0.46 -1.67 -8.08
N ILE A 222 0.42 -2.84 -8.70
CA ILE A 222 -0.76 -3.71 -8.74
C ILE A 222 -0.67 -4.67 -7.55
N ALA A 223 -1.60 -4.55 -6.61
CA ALA A 223 -1.68 -5.35 -5.40
C ALA A 223 -3.13 -5.83 -5.20
N THR A 224 -3.76 -6.27 -6.28
CA THR A 224 -5.19 -6.62 -6.36
C THR A 224 -5.51 -7.96 -5.70
N GLY A 225 -4.49 -8.73 -5.32
CA GLY A 225 -4.66 -10.02 -4.65
C GLY A 225 -5.39 -11.04 -5.51
N SER A 226 -6.23 -11.84 -4.88
CA SER A 226 -7.02 -12.90 -5.51
C SER A 226 -8.49 -12.88 -5.10
N ASP A 227 -9.35 -13.47 -5.92
CA ASP A 227 -10.77 -13.66 -5.67
C ASP A 227 -11.06 -15.13 -5.30
N PRO A 228 -12.06 -15.42 -4.43
CA PRO A 228 -12.44 -16.79 -4.12
C PRO A 228 -12.99 -17.50 -5.35
N ILE A 229 -12.66 -18.79 -5.50
CA ILE A 229 -13.23 -19.63 -6.55
C ILE A 229 -14.64 -20.04 -6.13
N VAL A 230 -15.64 -19.62 -6.92
CA VAL A 230 -17.03 -20.06 -6.79
C VAL A 230 -17.27 -21.21 -7.76
N LEU A 231 -17.71 -22.36 -7.24
CA LEU A 231 -18.00 -23.52 -8.08
C LEU A 231 -19.24 -23.24 -8.96
N PRO A 232 -19.24 -23.66 -10.24
CA PRO A 232 -20.36 -23.46 -11.15
C PRO A 232 -21.49 -24.49 -10.88
N LEU A 233 -22.01 -24.52 -9.66
CA LEU A 233 -23.07 -25.42 -9.24
C LEU A 233 -24.45 -24.78 -9.41
N PRO A 234 -25.50 -25.54 -9.79
CA PRO A 234 -26.88 -25.10 -9.62
C PRO A 234 -27.12 -24.67 -8.16
N GLY A 235 -27.79 -23.53 -7.97
CA GLY A 235 -28.09 -22.98 -6.65
C GLY A 235 -26.95 -22.17 -6.00
N LYS A 236 -25.82 -21.93 -6.68
CA LYS A 236 -24.72 -21.10 -6.14
C LYS A 236 -25.09 -19.67 -5.77
N GLU A 237 -26.19 -19.14 -6.33
CA GLU A 237 -26.68 -17.77 -6.09
C GLU A 237 -27.77 -17.71 -5.00
N LEU A 238 -28.10 -18.85 -4.36
CA LEU A 238 -29.10 -18.88 -3.29
C LEU A 238 -28.62 -18.09 -2.06
N GLY A 239 -29.56 -17.49 -1.34
CA GLY A 239 -29.28 -16.90 -0.03
C GLY A 239 -28.65 -17.92 0.92
N GLY A 240 -27.66 -17.51 1.71
CA GLY A 240 -26.91 -18.41 2.59
C GLY A 240 -25.79 -19.20 1.89
N VAL A 241 -25.54 -18.99 0.59
CA VAL A 241 -24.33 -19.47 -0.09
C VAL A 241 -23.31 -18.34 -0.14
N VAL A 242 -22.15 -18.53 0.47
CA VAL A 242 -21.14 -17.48 0.68
C VAL A 242 -19.73 -17.98 0.42
N THR A 243 -18.79 -17.05 0.26
CA THR A 243 -17.34 -17.33 0.26
C THR A 243 -16.75 -16.94 1.61
N PHE A 244 -15.43 -17.12 1.77
CA PHE A 244 -14.70 -16.67 2.96
C PHE A 244 -13.38 -16.00 2.57
N ARG A 245 -13.43 -14.69 2.33
CA ARG A 245 -12.30 -13.90 1.82
C ARG A 245 -12.11 -12.55 2.51
N ASP A 246 -13.19 -11.87 2.85
CA ASP A 246 -13.16 -10.53 3.43
C ASP A 246 -14.14 -10.38 4.61
N LEU A 247 -14.19 -9.18 5.21
CA LEU A 247 -15.10 -8.92 6.33
C LEU A 247 -16.59 -8.97 5.93
N ASP A 248 -16.92 -8.72 4.66
CA ASP A 248 -18.31 -8.77 4.19
C ASP A 248 -18.78 -10.22 3.99
N ASP A 249 -17.87 -11.13 3.61
CA ASP A 249 -18.08 -12.58 3.72
C ASP A 249 -18.34 -13.00 5.17
N VAL A 250 -17.50 -12.57 6.12
CA VAL A 250 -17.68 -12.88 7.55
C VAL A 250 -19.04 -12.40 8.04
N ASN A 251 -19.43 -11.17 7.74
CA ASN A 251 -20.72 -10.63 8.16
C ASN A 251 -21.88 -11.45 7.59
N ARG A 252 -21.84 -11.81 6.30
CA ARG A 252 -22.84 -12.69 5.68
C ARG A 252 -22.89 -14.08 6.33
N MET A 253 -21.74 -14.65 6.69
CA MET A 253 -21.67 -15.92 7.42
C MET A 253 -22.32 -15.81 8.80
N LEU A 254 -22.09 -14.71 9.52
CA LEU A 254 -22.67 -14.47 10.84
C LEU A 254 -24.19 -14.24 10.76
N GLU A 255 -24.67 -13.54 9.74
CA GLU A 255 -26.10 -13.31 9.49
C GLU A 255 -26.85 -14.59 9.11
N ALA A 256 -26.27 -15.42 8.23
CA ALA A 256 -26.85 -16.70 7.83
C ALA A 256 -26.73 -17.76 8.92
N GLY A 257 -25.66 -17.69 9.73
CA GLY A 257 -25.34 -18.62 10.80
C GLY A 257 -26.19 -18.48 12.06
N GLY A 258 -25.81 -19.20 13.11
CA GLY A 258 -26.46 -19.18 14.42
C GLY A 258 -26.49 -20.56 15.09
N ALA A 259 -26.54 -20.57 16.42
CA ALA A 259 -26.53 -21.82 17.19
C ALA A 259 -27.65 -22.78 16.76
N GLY A 260 -27.31 -24.07 16.60
CA GLY A 260 -28.24 -25.13 16.19
C GLY A 260 -28.53 -25.19 14.68
N LYS A 261 -28.08 -24.22 13.87
CA LYS A 261 -28.14 -24.29 12.41
C LYS A 261 -27.03 -25.18 11.85
N ARG A 262 -27.18 -25.59 10.59
CA ARG A 262 -26.27 -26.51 9.90
C ARG A 262 -25.47 -25.77 8.85
N ALA A 263 -24.15 -25.84 8.91
CA ALA A 263 -23.25 -25.31 7.90
C ALA A 263 -22.59 -26.44 7.11
N VAL A 264 -22.54 -26.30 5.79
CA VAL A 264 -21.70 -27.13 4.92
C VAL A 264 -20.55 -26.29 4.39
N VAL A 265 -19.32 -26.67 4.70
CA VAL A 265 -18.12 -26.03 4.16
C VAL A 265 -17.59 -26.89 3.04
N ILE A 266 -17.57 -26.36 1.82
CA ILE A 266 -17.04 -27.05 0.64
C ILE A 266 -15.57 -26.70 0.50
N GLY A 267 -14.70 -27.68 0.74
CA GLY A 267 -13.24 -27.59 0.68
C GLY A 267 -12.56 -27.89 2.02
N GLY A 268 -11.77 -28.95 2.07
CA GLY A 268 -10.97 -29.37 3.22
C GLY A 268 -9.55 -28.78 3.28
N GLY A 269 -9.36 -27.60 2.68
CA GLY A 269 -8.10 -26.84 2.77
C GLY A 269 -8.08 -25.89 3.98
N LEU A 270 -6.96 -25.20 4.20
CA LEU A 270 -6.74 -24.34 5.38
C LEU A 270 -7.92 -23.40 5.69
N LEU A 271 -8.32 -22.56 4.73
CA LEU A 271 -9.43 -21.61 4.92
C LEU A 271 -10.77 -22.29 5.20
N GLY A 272 -11.04 -23.43 4.56
CA GLY A 272 -12.27 -24.17 4.80
C GLY A 272 -12.31 -24.78 6.20
N LEU A 273 -11.18 -25.31 6.67
CA LEU A 273 -11.08 -25.86 8.03
C LEU A 273 -11.16 -24.76 9.09
N GLU A 274 -10.58 -23.58 8.85
CA GLU A 274 -10.72 -22.42 9.74
C GLU A 274 -12.16 -21.89 9.78
N ALA A 275 -12.83 -21.78 8.63
CA ALA A 275 -14.23 -21.42 8.56
C ALA A 275 -15.11 -22.42 9.32
N ALA A 276 -14.87 -23.72 9.11
CA ALA A 276 -15.58 -24.79 9.79
C ALA A 276 -15.40 -24.71 11.30
N HIS A 277 -14.17 -24.48 11.76
CA HIS A 277 -13.89 -24.32 13.18
C HIS A 277 -14.58 -23.09 13.77
N GLY A 278 -14.50 -21.93 13.09
CA GLY A 278 -15.15 -20.69 13.54
C GLY A 278 -16.67 -20.83 13.66
N LEU A 279 -17.32 -21.44 12.66
CA LEU A 279 -18.78 -21.69 12.70
C LEU A 279 -19.17 -22.70 13.79
N ASN A 280 -18.36 -23.73 14.01
CA ASN A 280 -18.58 -24.71 15.07
C ASN A 280 -18.47 -24.06 16.46
N LEU A 281 -17.51 -23.16 16.69
CA LEU A 281 -17.40 -22.38 17.92
C LEU A 281 -18.61 -21.45 18.14
N ARG A 282 -19.30 -21.04 17.07
CA ARG A 282 -20.58 -20.31 17.12
C ARG A 282 -21.80 -21.23 17.37
N GLY A 283 -21.58 -22.52 17.64
CA GLY A 283 -22.61 -23.48 17.97
C GLY A 283 -23.37 -24.04 16.76
N MET A 284 -22.84 -23.90 15.54
CA MET A 284 -23.41 -24.55 14.36
C MET A 284 -22.98 -26.02 14.28
N HIS A 285 -23.83 -26.86 13.71
CA HIS A 285 -23.45 -28.19 13.25
C HIS A 285 -22.73 -28.07 11.91
N VAL A 286 -21.45 -28.42 11.85
CA VAL A 286 -20.63 -28.18 10.66
C VAL A 286 -20.22 -29.50 10.01
N THR A 287 -20.50 -29.63 8.72
CA THR A 287 -19.94 -30.68 7.88
C THR A 287 -18.98 -30.09 6.85
N VAL A 288 -17.73 -30.54 6.85
CA VAL A 288 -16.76 -30.26 5.79
C VAL A 288 -16.92 -31.30 4.69
N VAL A 289 -17.16 -30.84 3.46
CA VAL A 289 -17.20 -31.67 2.25
C VAL A 289 -15.91 -31.46 1.50
N HIS A 290 -15.16 -32.54 1.24
CA HIS A 290 -13.92 -32.48 0.50
C HIS A 290 -13.89 -33.50 -0.63
N LEU A 291 -13.37 -33.08 -1.78
CA LEU A 291 -13.33 -33.91 -2.99
C LEU A 291 -12.27 -35.01 -2.91
N MET A 292 -11.16 -34.73 -2.22
CA MET A 292 -10.07 -35.68 -2.04
C MET A 292 -10.29 -36.52 -0.78
N ASP A 293 -9.53 -37.61 -0.64
CA ASP A 293 -9.57 -38.49 0.53
C ASP A 293 -8.78 -37.94 1.73
N THR A 294 -7.92 -36.95 1.50
CA THR A 294 -6.98 -36.38 2.46
C THR A 294 -7.23 -34.88 2.63
N LEU A 295 -7.28 -34.38 3.87
CA LEU A 295 -7.37 -32.95 4.16
C LEU A 295 -6.04 -32.26 3.87
N MET A 296 -6.10 -31.01 3.37
CA MET A 296 -4.92 -30.20 3.04
C MET A 296 -3.88 -30.97 2.21
N GLU A 297 -4.31 -31.74 1.23
CA GLU A 297 -3.48 -32.66 0.41
C GLU A 297 -2.35 -31.98 -0.35
N ARG A 298 -2.36 -30.65 -0.44
CA ARG A 298 -1.29 -29.85 -1.04
C ARG A 298 -0.17 -29.51 -0.05
N GLN A 299 -0.42 -29.69 1.25
CA GLN A 299 0.48 -29.37 2.35
C GLN A 299 0.81 -30.57 3.24
N LEU A 300 -0.11 -31.54 3.37
CA LEU A 300 -0.02 -32.69 4.26
C LEU A 300 -0.07 -34.00 3.47
N ASP A 301 0.62 -35.01 4.00
CA ASP A 301 0.47 -36.39 3.54
C ASP A 301 -0.75 -37.07 4.20
N ALA A 302 -1.07 -38.28 3.74
CA ALA A 302 -2.26 -39.00 4.21
C ALA A 302 -2.25 -39.25 5.74
N PRO A 303 -1.15 -39.69 6.38
CA PRO A 303 -1.09 -39.83 7.83
C PRO A 303 -1.34 -38.51 8.58
N ALA A 304 -0.70 -37.41 8.17
CA ALA A 304 -0.88 -36.11 8.82
C ALA A 304 -2.32 -35.58 8.61
N GLY A 305 -2.87 -35.75 7.41
CA GLY A 305 -4.26 -35.41 7.11
C GLY A 305 -5.26 -36.20 7.95
N ALA A 306 -5.00 -37.49 8.19
CA ALA A 306 -5.84 -38.33 9.06
C ALA A 306 -5.78 -37.89 10.54
N LEU A 307 -4.58 -37.53 11.04
CA LEU A 307 -4.43 -36.98 12.39
C LEU A 307 -5.18 -35.66 12.56
N LEU A 308 -5.08 -34.76 11.56
CA LEU A 308 -5.81 -33.50 11.56
C LEU A 308 -7.32 -33.71 11.54
N LYS A 309 -7.81 -34.58 10.65
CA LYS A 309 -9.23 -34.95 10.56
C LYS A 309 -9.74 -35.46 11.91
N ALA A 310 -9.06 -36.44 12.51
CA ALA A 310 -9.44 -37.01 13.79
C ALA A 310 -9.45 -35.96 14.92
N ALA A 311 -8.52 -35.00 14.89
CA ALA A 311 -8.48 -33.91 15.87
C ALA A 311 -9.68 -32.95 15.72
N LEU A 312 -10.11 -32.66 14.48
CA LEU A 312 -11.25 -31.79 14.20
C LEU A 312 -12.59 -32.51 14.45
N GLU A 313 -12.69 -33.81 14.18
CA GLU A 313 -13.86 -34.63 14.54
C GLU A 313 -14.10 -34.64 16.04
N LYS A 314 -13.04 -34.76 16.84
CA LYS A 314 -13.12 -34.63 18.31
C LYS A 314 -13.60 -33.26 18.78
N ARG A 315 -13.53 -32.24 17.94
CA ARG A 315 -14.05 -30.88 18.21
C ARG A 315 -15.48 -30.68 17.69
N GLY A 316 -16.13 -31.72 17.16
CA GLY A 316 -17.53 -31.68 16.72
C GLY A 316 -17.73 -31.32 15.25
N ILE A 317 -16.68 -31.35 14.43
CA ILE A 317 -16.78 -31.12 12.99
C ILE A 317 -16.94 -32.45 12.27
N ASP A 318 -18.02 -32.58 11.48
CA ASP A 318 -18.24 -33.75 10.64
C ASP A 318 -17.50 -33.62 9.30
N PHE A 319 -17.14 -34.75 8.71
CA PHE A 319 -16.44 -34.78 7.42
C PHE A 319 -17.11 -35.72 6.43
N ARG A 320 -17.30 -35.24 5.19
CA ARG A 320 -17.61 -36.03 4.01
C ARG A 320 -16.44 -35.95 3.04
N MET A 321 -15.57 -36.95 3.13
CA MET A 321 -14.40 -37.11 2.28
C MET A 321 -14.77 -37.80 0.98
N SER A 322 -13.97 -37.58 -0.07
CA SER A 322 -14.22 -38.16 -1.41
C SER A 322 -15.63 -37.87 -1.94
N ALA A 323 -16.21 -36.73 -1.54
CA ALA A 323 -17.58 -36.35 -1.84
C ALA A 323 -17.61 -35.20 -2.85
N LYS A 324 -18.35 -35.39 -3.94
CA LYS A 324 -18.50 -34.38 -5.00
C LYS A 324 -19.88 -33.74 -4.91
N THR A 325 -19.92 -32.44 -4.63
CA THR A 325 -21.14 -31.65 -4.68
C THR A 325 -21.68 -31.57 -6.11
N GLU A 326 -22.97 -31.85 -6.28
CA GLU A 326 -23.69 -31.76 -7.55
C GLU A 326 -24.53 -30.48 -7.65
N ALA A 327 -25.28 -30.14 -6.59
CA ALA A 327 -26.16 -28.99 -6.56
C ALA A 327 -26.41 -28.48 -5.13
N LEU A 328 -26.70 -27.18 -5.01
CA LEU A 328 -27.24 -26.56 -3.81
C LEU A 328 -28.75 -26.38 -4.01
N LEU A 329 -29.54 -26.83 -3.04
CA LEU A 329 -30.99 -26.88 -3.13
C LEU A 329 -31.63 -25.85 -2.20
N GLY A 330 -32.77 -25.32 -2.60
CA GLY A 330 -33.53 -24.35 -1.83
C GLY A 330 -34.46 -23.48 -2.67
N GLU A 331 -35.37 -22.78 -1.99
CA GLU A 331 -36.26 -21.77 -2.57
C GLU A 331 -35.91 -20.41 -1.97
N GLY A 332 -35.26 -19.54 -2.74
CA GLY A 332 -34.73 -18.25 -2.27
C GLY A 332 -33.44 -18.37 -1.46
N SER A 333 -33.40 -19.29 -0.48
CA SER A 333 -32.23 -19.59 0.35
C SER A 333 -31.91 -21.07 0.36
N VAL A 334 -30.64 -21.41 0.57
CA VAL A 334 -30.17 -22.80 0.65
C VAL A 334 -30.79 -23.51 1.85
N ASN A 335 -31.22 -24.75 1.63
CA ASN A 335 -31.69 -25.65 2.70
C ASN A 335 -31.02 -27.04 2.66
N ALA A 336 -30.32 -27.37 1.56
CA ALA A 336 -29.62 -28.64 1.42
C ALA A 336 -28.50 -28.61 0.37
N VAL A 337 -27.57 -29.55 0.49
CA VAL A 337 -26.50 -29.84 -0.46
C VAL A 337 -26.69 -31.25 -1.00
N ARG A 338 -26.78 -31.40 -2.32
CA ARG A 338 -26.86 -32.69 -3.01
C ARG A 338 -25.50 -33.08 -3.56
N PHE A 339 -25.13 -34.34 -3.35
CA PHE A 339 -23.91 -34.93 -3.88
C PHE A 339 -24.18 -35.79 -5.11
N VAL A 340 -23.14 -36.01 -5.91
CA VAL A 340 -23.16 -37.02 -6.97
C VAL A 340 -23.44 -38.38 -6.34
N GLY A 341 -24.40 -39.12 -6.91
CA GLY A 341 -24.93 -40.36 -6.33
C GLY A 341 -26.28 -40.18 -5.60
N GLY A 342 -26.76 -38.94 -5.46
CA GLY A 342 -28.13 -38.64 -5.02
C GLY A 342 -28.30 -38.39 -3.52
N GLU A 343 -27.29 -38.68 -2.70
CA GLU A 343 -27.30 -38.32 -1.28
C GLU A 343 -27.47 -36.80 -1.13
N THR A 344 -28.31 -36.39 -0.18
CA THR A 344 -28.57 -34.99 0.13
C THR A 344 -28.47 -34.77 1.63
N ILE A 345 -27.81 -33.69 2.04
CA ILE A 345 -27.74 -33.28 3.45
C ILE A 345 -28.34 -31.91 3.65
N PRO A 346 -28.97 -31.67 4.80
CA PRO A 346 -29.48 -30.36 5.12
C PRO A 346 -28.35 -29.34 5.37
N ALA A 347 -28.55 -28.11 4.92
CA ALA A 347 -27.61 -27.00 5.10
C ALA A 347 -28.36 -25.67 5.11
N ASP A 348 -28.20 -24.89 6.17
CA ASP A 348 -28.77 -23.55 6.31
C ASP A 348 -27.75 -22.47 5.89
N LEU A 349 -26.47 -22.85 5.81
CA LEU A 349 -25.34 -22.05 5.32
C LEU A 349 -24.40 -22.94 4.49
N VAL A 350 -23.96 -22.47 3.34
CA VAL A 350 -22.92 -23.12 2.54
C VAL A 350 -21.75 -22.16 2.33
N VAL A 351 -20.55 -22.58 2.75
CA VAL A 351 -19.32 -21.80 2.57
C VAL A 351 -18.48 -22.45 1.48
N MET A 352 -18.24 -21.72 0.39
CA MET A 352 -17.33 -22.16 -0.67
C MET A 352 -15.89 -21.74 -0.35
N ALA A 353 -15.06 -22.72 0.03
CA ALA A 353 -13.65 -22.54 0.39
C ALA A 353 -12.74 -23.45 -0.47
N VAL A 354 -12.94 -23.42 -1.79
CA VAL A 354 -12.29 -24.33 -2.76
C VAL A 354 -11.05 -23.74 -3.44
N GLY A 355 -10.47 -22.69 -2.86
CA GLY A 355 -9.28 -22.00 -3.36
C GLY A 355 -9.57 -20.60 -3.90
N VAL A 356 -8.53 -19.96 -4.42
CA VAL A 356 -8.55 -18.58 -4.91
C VAL A 356 -7.96 -18.49 -6.32
N ARG A 357 -8.34 -17.45 -7.06
CA ARG A 357 -7.82 -17.12 -8.38
C ARG A 357 -7.18 -15.72 -8.34
N PRO A 358 -5.91 -15.58 -8.74
CA PRO A 358 -5.25 -14.27 -8.87
C PRO A 358 -6.08 -13.27 -9.69
N ASN A 359 -6.24 -12.05 -9.16
CA ASN A 359 -7.01 -10.98 -9.79
C ASN A 359 -6.12 -10.20 -10.78
N ILE A 360 -5.97 -10.79 -11.96
CA ILE A 360 -5.06 -10.32 -13.02
C ILE A 360 -5.74 -9.60 -14.17
N GLU A 361 -7.07 -9.52 -14.15
CA GLU A 361 -7.84 -9.05 -15.31
C GLU A 361 -7.61 -7.56 -15.60
N LEU A 362 -7.34 -6.77 -14.57
CA LEU A 362 -6.91 -5.37 -14.74
C LEU A 362 -5.59 -5.28 -15.52
N ALA A 363 -4.60 -6.09 -15.14
CA ALA A 363 -3.29 -6.11 -15.77
C ALA A 363 -3.38 -6.64 -17.22
N ARG A 364 -4.09 -7.76 -17.42
CA ARG A 364 -4.28 -8.40 -18.73
C ARG A 364 -4.94 -7.47 -19.74
N ARG A 365 -6.05 -6.81 -19.38
CA ARG A 365 -6.75 -5.85 -20.27
C ARG A 365 -5.89 -4.63 -20.60
N SER A 366 -4.93 -4.32 -19.74
CA SER A 366 -3.95 -3.26 -19.94
C SER A 366 -2.73 -3.72 -20.75
N GLY A 367 -2.73 -4.95 -21.24
CA GLY A 367 -1.64 -5.53 -22.03
C GLY A 367 -0.38 -5.85 -21.22
N ILE A 368 -0.48 -5.96 -19.90
CA ILE A 368 0.60 -6.50 -19.06
C ILE A 368 0.59 -8.03 -19.17
N ALA A 369 1.78 -8.62 -19.21
CA ALA A 369 1.92 -10.06 -19.38
C ALA A 369 1.45 -10.79 -18.12
N CYS A 370 0.61 -11.81 -18.30
CA CYS A 370 0.07 -12.63 -17.22
C CYS A 370 0.02 -14.10 -17.67
N ASP A 371 0.22 -15.01 -16.72
CA ASP A 371 -0.05 -16.44 -16.85
C ASP A 371 -0.98 -16.87 -15.70
N ARG A 372 -0.50 -17.66 -14.74
CA ARG A 372 -1.20 -17.95 -13.47
C ARG A 372 -1.34 -16.72 -12.58
N GLY A 373 -0.42 -15.77 -12.69
CA GLY A 373 -0.41 -14.46 -12.03
C GLY A 373 0.20 -13.39 -12.95
N ILE A 374 0.37 -12.16 -12.46
CA ILE A 374 1.08 -11.10 -13.19
C ILE A 374 2.57 -11.45 -13.27
N LEU A 375 3.16 -11.42 -14.46
CA LEU A 375 4.58 -11.74 -14.64
C LEU A 375 5.44 -10.56 -14.21
N VAL A 376 6.39 -10.83 -13.31
CA VAL A 376 7.36 -9.86 -12.78
C VAL A 376 8.77 -10.46 -12.74
N ASP A 377 9.78 -9.60 -12.65
CA ASP A 377 11.16 -9.97 -12.37
C ASP A 377 11.45 -10.10 -10.86
N ASP A 378 12.71 -10.38 -10.51
CA ASP A 378 13.16 -10.54 -9.11
C ASP A 378 13.03 -9.25 -8.27
N THR A 379 12.78 -8.11 -8.93
CA THR A 379 12.51 -6.82 -8.28
C THR A 379 11.01 -6.48 -8.23
N LEU A 380 10.16 -7.44 -8.59
CA LEU A 380 8.70 -7.31 -8.68
C LEU A 380 8.23 -6.33 -9.76
N GLN A 381 9.10 -5.99 -10.71
CA GLN A 381 8.79 -5.12 -11.84
C GLN A 381 8.21 -5.94 -12.99
N THR A 382 7.15 -5.44 -13.63
CA THR A 382 6.65 -6.04 -14.89
C THR A 382 7.56 -5.66 -16.06
N TYR A 383 7.31 -6.18 -17.27
CA TYR A 383 8.05 -5.72 -18.45
C TYR A 383 7.86 -4.22 -18.74
N ASP A 384 6.79 -3.61 -18.22
CA ASP A 384 6.62 -2.16 -18.22
C ASP A 384 7.37 -1.57 -17.02
N PRO A 385 8.44 -0.77 -17.23
CA PRO A 385 9.32 -0.32 -16.15
C PRO A 385 8.64 0.66 -15.18
N SER A 386 7.42 1.12 -15.50
CA SER A 386 6.63 1.98 -14.62
C SER A 386 5.64 1.21 -13.75
N ILE A 387 5.52 -0.11 -13.93
CA ILE A 387 4.47 -0.94 -13.30
C ILE A 387 5.10 -2.13 -12.58
N TYR A 388 4.67 -2.32 -11.34
CA TYR A 388 5.08 -3.38 -10.42
C TYR A 388 3.85 -4.18 -10.01
N ALA A 389 4.04 -5.42 -9.56
CA ALA A 389 2.98 -6.22 -8.96
C ALA A 389 3.47 -6.94 -7.71
N VAL A 390 2.62 -7.08 -6.69
CA VAL A 390 2.97 -7.74 -5.43
C VAL A 390 1.78 -8.43 -4.78
N GLY A 391 2.03 -9.55 -4.11
CA GLY A 391 1.02 -10.32 -3.39
C GLY A 391 0.51 -11.49 -4.23
N GLU A 392 -0.78 -11.80 -4.10
CA GLU A 392 -1.39 -12.98 -4.74
C GLU A 392 -1.78 -12.78 -6.22
N CYS A 393 -1.73 -11.55 -6.74
CA CYS A 393 -2.13 -11.23 -8.12
C CYS A 393 -1.07 -11.60 -9.15
#